data_AF-A0A2R7KZ11-F1
#
_entry.id   AF-A0A2R7KZ11-F1
#
_cell.length_a   1.000
_cell.length_b   1.000
_cell.length_c   1.000
_cell.angle_alpha   90.00
_cell.angle_beta   90.00
_cell.angle_gamma   90.00
#
_symmetry.space_group_name_H-M   'P 1'
#
loop_
_entity.id
_entity.type
_entity.pdbx_description
1 polymer ?
#
loop_
_entity_poly.entity_id
_entity_poly.type
_entity_poly.pdbx_seq_one_letter_code
_entity_poly.pdbx_strand_id
1 'polypeptide(L)'
;MAKSKTIVLVHGMFVNDSSWSEWKNYLEQKGYTVYAPPNPGHDGNPAELRTNIHPKLVETGFIDVVKNIATLIDTLPEKPLVIGHSMAGLAVQKLIDLGKADAAVSINGAPPKNVLPPFSTVKIVWPAVNFFSSKGYYLG
;
A
#
# COMPACT_ATOMS: atom_id res chain seq x y z
N MET A 1 -17.73 -16.38 -7.47
CA MET A 1 -17.59 -15.41 -6.37
C MET A 1 -16.35 -15.77 -5.59
N ALA A 2 -15.58 -14.78 -5.14
CA ALA A 2 -14.35 -15.00 -4.39
C ALA A 2 -14.65 -15.82 -3.12
N LYS A 3 -13.83 -16.85 -2.85
CA LYS A 3 -14.05 -17.81 -1.75
C LYS A 3 -13.04 -17.67 -0.60
N SER A 4 -12.03 -16.83 -0.78
CA SER A 4 -10.94 -16.67 0.19
C SER A 4 -11.45 -16.13 1.54
N LYS A 5 -10.84 -16.64 2.62
CA LYS A 5 -10.99 -16.15 3.99
C LYS A 5 -9.80 -15.30 4.45
N THR A 6 -8.83 -15.07 3.57
CA THR A 6 -7.62 -14.31 3.85
C THR A 6 -7.70 -12.93 3.20
N ILE A 7 -7.43 -11.87 3.96
CA ILE A 7 -7.40 -10.49 3.48
C ILE A 7 -6.01 -9.91 3.70
N VAL A 8 -5.46 -9.23 2.69
CA VAL A 8 -4.24 -8.43 2.83
C VAL A 8 -4.58 -6.96 2.59
N LEU A 9 -4.39 -6.14 3.62
CA LEU A 9 -4.57 -4.69 3.61
C LEU A 9 -3.22 -4.02 3.31
N VAL A 10 -3.17 -3.20 2.26
CA VAL A 10 -1.94 -2.56 1.78
C VAL A 10 -2.06 -1.05 1.94
N HIS A 11 -1.13 -0.44 2.67
CA HIS A 11 -1.15 1.00 2.94
C HIS A 11 -0.46 1.80 1.82
N GLY A 12 -0.91 3.04 1.62
CA GLY A 12 -0.33 3.99 0.68
C GLY A 12 0.90 4.72 1.22
N MET A 13 1.35 5.75 0.50
CA MET A 13 2.42 6.66 0.95
C MET A 13 1.96 7.50 2.16
N PHE A 14 2.90 8.03 2.94
CA PHE A 14 2.70 8.93 4.10
C PHE A 14 2.03 8.32 5.33
N VAL A 15 1.79 7.01 5.31
CA VAL A 15 1.13 6.24 6.37
C VAL A 15 1.81 4.88 6.49
N ASN A 16 1.54 4.15 7.57
CA ASN A 16 1.97 2.76 7.73
C ASN A 16 0.81 1.80 8.03
N ASP A 17 1.16 0.53 8.27
CA ASP A 17 0.27 -0.58 8.58
C ASP A 17 -0.74 -0.28 9.69
N SER A 18 -0.34 0.50 10.70
CA SER A 18 -1.22 0.87 11.82
C SER A 18 -2.49 1.60 11.37
N SER A 19 -2.50 2.23 10.20
CA SER A 19 -3.68 2.89 9.60
C SER A 19 -4.83 1.92 9.30
N TRP A 20 -4.52 0.62 9.23
CA TRP A 20 -5.50 -0.43 9.02
C TRP A 20 -5.96 -1.12 10.31
N SER A 21 -5.45 -0.74 11.49
CA SER A 21 -5.71 -1.46 12.76
C SER A 21 -7.20 -1.68 13.05
N GLU A 22 -8.02 -0.63 12.94
CA GLU A 22 -9.47 -0.74 13.20
C GLU A 22 -10.19 -1.61 12.15
N TRP A 23 -9.78 -1.50 10.88
CA TRP A 23 -10.32 -2.33 9.80
C TRP A 23 -9.92 -3.80 9.95
N LYS A 24 -8.67 -4.04 10.33
CA LYS A 24 -8.15 -5.38 10.64
C LYS A 24 -8.98 -6.01 11.75
N ASN A 25 -9.13 -5.32 12.88
CA ASN A 25 -9.94 -5.77 14.02
C ASN A 25 -11.39 -6.08 13.59
N TYR A 26 -12.01 -5.18 12.84
CA TYR A 26 -13.38 -5.37 12.35
C TYR A 26 -13.51 -6.60 11.45
N LEU A 27 -12.60 -6.79 10.50
CA LEU A 27 -12.63 -7.91 9.55
C LEU A 27 -12.31 -9.25 10.23
N GLU A 28 -11.40 -9.27 11.19
CA GLU A 28 -11.11 -10.46 12.02
C GLU A 28 -12.35 -10.88 12.83
N GLN A 29 -13.09 -9.93 13.40
CA GLN A 29 -14.38 -10.20 14.07
C GLN A 29 -15.45 -10.78 13.13
N LYS A 30 -15.31 -10.59 11.81
CA LYS A 30 -16.17 -11.19 10.79
C LYS A 30 -15.69 -12.58 10.33
N GLY A 31 -14.61 -13.11 10.92
CA GLY A 31 -14.09 -14.45 10.65
C GLY A 31 -13.14 -14.53 9.45
N TYR A 32 -12.44 -13.43 9.13
CA TYR A 32 -11.35 -13.43 8.16
C TYR A 32 -9.99 -13.51 8.88
N THR A 33 -9.00 -14.13 8.24
CA THR A 33 -7.59 -13.97 8.61
C THR A 33 -7.06 -12.72 7.91
N VAL A 34 -6.55 -11.74 8.65
CA VAL A 34 -6.21 -10.43 8.08
C VAL A 34 -4.74 -10.09 8.31
N TYR A 35 -4.05 -9.78 7.22
CA TYR A 35 -2.68 -9.28 7.22
C TYR A 35 -2.67 -7.81 6.82
N ALA A 36 -1.84 -7.02 7.50
CA ALA A 36 -1.57 -5.64 7.14
C ALA A 36 -0.06 -5.42 7.31
N PRO A 37 0.80 -5.93 6.41
CA PRO A 37 2.24 -5.78 6.57
C PRO A 37 2.66 -4.33 6.32
N PRO A 38 3.65 -3.80 7.06
CA PRO A 38 4.29 -2.55 6.69
C PRO A 38 5.07 -2.74 5.38
N ASN A 39 5.09 -1.70 4.55
CA ASN A 39 6.05 -1.59 3.46
C ASN A 39 7.48 -1.43 4.03
N PRO A 40 8.53 -1.77 3.27
CA PRO A 40 9.90 -1.68 3.77
C PRO A 40 10.22 -0.30 4.38
N GLY A 41 10.73 -0.29 5.61
CA GLY A 41 11.06 0.93 6.36
C GLY A 41 9.88 1.68 6.99
N HIS A 42 8.64 1.21 6.83
CA HIS A 42 7.44 1.86 7.37
C HIS A 42 6.97 1.22 8.69
N ASP A 43 7.65 0.20 9.20
CA ASP A 43 7.34 -0.44 10.46
C ASP A 43 7.71 0.44 11.67
N GLY A 44 6.91 0.36 12.73
CA GLY A 44 7.17 1.07 13.99
C GLY A 44 6.23 2.26 14.23
N ASN A 45 6.58 3.08 15.23
CA ASN A 45 5.75 4.19 15.66
C ASN A 45 5.87 5.38 14.68
N PRO A 46 4.77 5.94 14.14
CA PRO A 46 4.84 7.06 13.21
C PRO A 46 5.51 8.32 13.75
N ALA A 47 5.46 8.58 15.06
CA ALA A 47 6.16 9.73 15.66
C ALA A 47 7.68 9.52 15.65
N GLU A 48 8.13 8.29 15.90
CA GLU A 48 9.56 7.93 15.90
C GLU A 48 10.13 7.89 14.48
N LEU A 49 9.38 7.37 13.50
CA LEU A 49 9.81 7.35 12.09
C LEU A 49 9.99 8.76 11.51
N ARG A 50 9.23 9.74 12.00
CA ARG A 50 9.38 11.16 11.60
C ARG A 50 10.60 11.82 12.21
N THR A 51 11.03 11.39 13.40
CA THR A 51 12.23 11.93 14.05
C THR A 51 13.50 11.19 13.61
N ASN A 52 13.38 9.89 13.31
CA ASN A 52 14.47 9.01 12.90
C ASN A 52 14.10 8.31 11.58
N ILE A 53 14.44 8.95 10.47
CA ILE A 53 14.05 8.48 9.14
C ILE A 53 14.80 7.19 8.81
N HIS A 54 14.07 6.09 8.70
CA HIS A 54 14.63 4.79 8.36
C HIS A 54 15.24 4.84 6.92
N PRO A 55 16.47 4.35 6.67
CA PRO A 55 17.12 4.44 5.36
C PRO A 55 16.29 3.86 4.20
N LYS A 56 15.59 2.75 4.43
CA LYS A 56 14.70 2.14 3.42
C LYS A 56 13.52 3.03 3.01
N LEU A 57 13.08 3.99 3.83
CA LEU A 57 11.95 4.87 3.46
C LEU A 57 12.25 5.69 2.20
N VAL A 58 13.51 6.08 2.00
CA VAL A 58 13.92 6.86 0.82
C VAL A 58 14.23 5.99 -0.40
N GLU A 59 14.34 4.68 -0.23
CA GLU A 59 14.65 3.72 -1.30
C GLU A 59 13.40 2.96 -1.78
N THR A 60 12.37 2.85 -0.94
CA THR A 60 11.19 2.02 -1.21
C THR A 60 10.33 2.63 -2.31
N GLY A 61 10.27 1.96 -3.45
CA GLY A 61 9.42 2.33 -4.57
C GLY A 61 8.19 1.42 -4.74
N PHE A 62 7.37 1.75 -5.73
CA PHE A 62 6.17 0.99 -6.08
C PHE A 62 6.45 -0.51 -6.34
N ILE A 63 7.56 -0.82 -7.01
CA ILE A 63 7.94 -2.21 -7.30
C ILE A 63 8.24 -2.97 -6.00
N ASP A 64 8.89 -2.32 -5.04
CA ASP A 64 9.23 -2.94 -3.75
C ASP A 64 7.98 -3.20 -2.92
N VAL A 65 6.99 -2.30 -2.95
CA VAL A 65 5.67 -2.51 -2.36
C VAL A 65 4.98 -3.74 -2.97
N VAL A 66 4.89 -3.82 -4.30
CA VAL A 66 4.24 -4.96 -4.98
C VAL A 66 4.98 -6.26 -4.67
N LYS A 67 6.32 -6.26 -4.68
CA LYS A 67 7.14 -7.44 -4.35
C LYS A 67 6.96 -7.86 -2.89
N ASN A 68 6.99 -6.93 -1.94
CA ASN A 68 6.79 -7.20 -0.51
C ASN A 68 5.48 -7.94 -0.26
N ILE A 69 4.38 -7.44 -0.85
CA ILE A 69 3.07 -8.07 -0.71
C ILE A 69 3.01 -9.40 -1.46
N ALA A 70 3.57 -9.50 -2.67
CA ALA A 70 3.61 -10.76 -3.42
C ALA A 70 4.39 -11.85 -2.66
N THR A 71 5.51 -11.52 -2.02
CA THR A 71 6.28 -12.44 -1.19
C THR A 71 5.48 -12.92 0.01
N LEU A 72 4.74 -12.03 0.70
CA LEU A 72 3.81 -12.45 1.76
C LEU A 72 2.76 -13.42 1.20
N ILE A 73 2.12 -13.06 0.08
CA ILE A 73 1.07 -13.89 -0.55
C ILE A 73 1.57 -15.28 -0.89
N ASP A 74 2.81 -15.43 -1.36
CA ASP A 74 3.40 -16.72 -1.73
C ASP A 74 3.59 -17.67 -0.53
N THR A 75 3.48 -17.15 0.70
CA THR A 75 3.51 -17.97 1.94
C THR A 75 2.11 -18.37 2.43
N LEU A 76 1.04 -17.80 1.87
CA LEU A 76 -0.33 -18.03 2.31
C LEU A 76 -0.90 -19.34 1.73
N PRO A 77 -1.79 -20.03 2.47
CA PRO A 77 -2.38 -21.30 2.02
C PRO A 77 -3.38 -21.13 0.86
N GLU A 78 -3.79 -19.90 0.54
CA GLU A 78 -4.73 -19.56 -0.51
C GLU A 78 -4.43 -18.17 -1.09
N LYS A 79 -4.96 -17.88 -2.28
CA LYS A 79 -4.92 -16.52 -2.83
C LYS A 79 -5.84 -15.62 -2.00
N PRO A 80 -5.36 -14.49 -1.46
CA PRO A 80 -6.17 -13.63 -0.62
C PRO A 80 -7.04 -12.67 -1.43
N LEU A 81 -7.96 -12.01 -0.72
CA LEU A 81 -8.55 -10.74 -1.12
C LEU A 81 -7.57 -9.61 -0.78
N VAL A 82 -7.29 -8.71 -1.72
CA VAL A 82 -6.35 -7.60 -1.48
C VAL A 82 -7.08 -6.26 -1.50
N ILE A 83 -6.79 -5.39 -0.54
CA ILE A 83 -7.42 -4.05 -0.43
C ILE A 83 -6.32 -3.01 -0.29
N GLY A 84 -6.34 -1.98 -1.14
CA GLY A 84 -5.30 -0.96 -1.16
C GLY A 84 -5.87 0.45 -1.31
N HIS A 85 -5.29 1.40 -0.57
CA HIS A 85 -5.65 2.83 -0.66
C HIS A 85 -4.54 3.67 -1.32
N SER A 86 -4.90 4.68 -2.12
CA SER A 86 -3.95 5.61 -2.73
C SER A 86 -2.95 4.88 -3.65
N MET A 87 -1.63 5.05 -3.48
CA MET A 87 -0.62 4.27 -4.21
C MET A 87 -0.88 2.75 -4.10
N ALA A 88 -1.32 2.26 -2.94
CA ALA A 88 -1.61 0.85 -2.77
C ALA A 88 -2.84 0.38 -3.55
N GLY A 89 -3.75 1.28 -3.92
CA GLY A 89 -4.84 0.97 -4.86
C GLY A 89 -4.30 0.50 -6.22
N LEU A 90 -3.26 1.17 -6.72
CA LEU A 90 -2.55 0.72 -7.93
C LEU A 90 -1.78 -0.58 -7.69
N ALA A 91 -1.19 -0.74 -6.50
CA ALA A 91 -0.43 -1.95 -6.16
C ALA A 91 -1.33 -3.19 -6.16
N VAL A 92 -2.52 -3.11 -5.57
CA VAL A 92 -3.48 -4.23 -5.55
C VAL A 92 -4.06 -4.54 -6.93
N GLN A 93 -4.23 -3.51 -7.79
CA GLN A 93 -4.54 -3.73 -9.20
C GLN A 93 -3.42 -4.48 -9.92
N LYS A 94 -2.15 -4.19 -9.60
CA LYS A 94 -1.03 -4.94 -10.17
C LYS A 94 -0.94 -6.38 -9.63
N LEU A 95 -1.23 -6.60 -8.35
CA LEU A 95 -1.23 -7.93 -7.75
C LEU A 95 -2.29 -8.86 -8.37
N ILE A 96 -3.50 -8.36 -8.63
CA ILE A 96 -4.54 -9.15 -9.30
C ILE A 96 -4.18 -9.43 -10.77
N ASP A 97 -3.57 -8.47 -11.49
CA ASP A 97 -3.04 -8.66 -12.85
C ASP A 97 -1.95 -9.75 -12.91
N LEU A 98 -1.11 -9.84 -11.87
CA LEU A 98 -0.12 -10.91 -11.70
C LEU A 98 -0.72 -12.26 -11.24
N GLY A 99 -2.04 -12.34 -11.08
CA GLY A 99 -2.72 -13.55 -10.63
C GLY A 99 -2.45 -13.92 -9.17
N LYS A 100 -1.98 -12.98 -8.34
CA LYS A 100 -1.62 -13.21 -6.92
C LYS A 100 -2.83 -13.17 -5.97
N ALA A 101 -3.93 -12.55 -6.35
CA ALA A 101 -5.12 -12.42 -5.52
C ALA A 101 -6.35 -13.10 -6.13
N ASP A 102 -7.36 -13.38 -5.31
CA ASP A 102 -8.68 -13.89 -5.74
C ASP A 102 -9.62 -12.73 -6.14
N ALA A 103 -9.48 -11.58 -5.46
CA ALA A 103 -10.12 -10.32 -5.81
C ALA A 103 -9.31 -9.12 -5.27
N ALA A 104 -9.52 -7.94 -5.86
CA ALA A 104 -8.86 -6.71 -5.43
C ALA A 104 -9.86 -5.54 -5.28
N VAL A 105 -9.66 -4.71 -4.26
CA VAL A 105 -10.38 -3.45 -4.04
C VAL A 105 -9.39 -2.28 -4.03
N SER A 106 -9.54 -1.38 -4.99
CA SER A 106 -8.74 -0.14 -5.09
C SER A 106 -9.54 1.04 -4.56
N ILE A 107 -9.08 1.65 -3.46
CA ILE A 107 -9.71 2.81 -2.82
C ILE A 107 -8.90 4.06 -3.20
N ASN A 108 -9.50 4.95 -3.99
CA ASN A 108 -8.83 6.17 -4.46
C ASN A 108 -7.44 5.89 -5.05
N GLY A 109 -7.33 4.82 -5.87
CA GLY A 109 -6.08 4.33 -6.40
C GLY A 109 -5.33 5.34 -7.27
N ALA A 110 -4.00 5.36 -7.17
CA ALA A 110 -3.17 6.12 -8.10
C ALA A 110 -3.39 5.62 -9.55
N PRO A 111 -3.38 6.51 -10.56
CA PRO A 111 -3.51 6.09 -11.94
C PRO A 111 -2.29 5.25 -12.37
N PRO A 112 -2.47 4.26 -13.26
CA PRO A 112 -1.36 3.52 -13.82
C PRO A 112 -0.47 4.42 -14.70
N LYS A 113 0.76 3.98 -14.95
CA LYS A 113 1.71 4.70 -15.81
C LYS A 113 1.06 5.03 -17.16
N ASN A 114 1.27 6.27 -17.62
CA ASN A 114 0.71 6.86 -18.85
C ASN A 114 -0.79 7.20 -18.82
N VAL A 115 -1.48 7.03 -17.68
CA VAL A 115 -2.82 7.57 -17.47
C VAL A 115 -2.69 8.87 -16.67
N LEU A 116 -3.04 9.99 -17.28
CA LEU A 116 -2.96 11.29 -16.63
C LEU A 116 -4.14 11.49 -15.68
N PRO A 117 -3.89 11.77 -14.39
CA PRO A 117 -4.96 12.18 -13.50
C PRO A 117 -5.44 13.60 -13.85
N PRO A 118 -6.62 14.00 -13.36
CA PRO A 118 -7.08 15.38 -13.50
C PRO A 118 -6.04 16.39 -13.01
N PHE A 119 -5.97 17.56 -13.65
CA PHE A 119 -5.03 18.62 -13.28
C PHE A 119 -5.13 19.03 -11.80
N SER A 120 -6.34 18.98 -11.23
CA SER A 120 -6.58 19.21 -9.80
C SER A 120 -5.81 18.21 -8.92
N THR A 121 -5.83 16.91 -9.26
CA THR A 121 -5.05 15.88 -8.56
C THR A 121 -3.56 16.15 -8.68
N VAL A 122 -3.06 16.45 -9.89
CA VAL A 122 -1.65 16.79 -10.13
C VAL A 122 -1.23 17.98 -9.26
N LYS A 123 -2.02 19.06 -9.26
CA LYS A 123 -1.74 20.27 -8.47
C LYS A 123 -1.65 19.98 -6.97
N ILE A 124 -2.49 19.08 -6.45
CA ILE A 124 -2.52 18.70 -5.03
C ILE A 124 -1.29 17.86 -4.65
N VAL A 125 -0.91 16.88 -5.46
CA VAL A 125 0.22 15.99 -5.14
C VAL A 125 1.58 16.60 -5.50
N TRP A 126 1.60 17.64 -6.34
CA TRP A 126 2.84 18.28 -6.82
C TRP A 126 3.87 18.58 -5.74
N PRO A 127 3.53 19.18 -4.58
CA PRO A 127 4.53 19.47 -3.54
C PRO A 127 5.26 18.22 -3.02
N ALA A 128 4.62 17.04 -3.06
CA ALA A 128 5.18 15.80 -2.55
C ALA A 128 5.91 14.97 -3.63
N VAL A 129 5.56 15.14 -4.91
CA VAL A 129 6.13 14.35 -6.04
C VAL A 129 6.99 15.19 -7.00
N ASN A 130 7.21 16.47 -6.70
CA ASN A 130 8.00 17.37 -7.55
C ASN A 130 9.50 17.05 -7.44
N PHE A 131 10.00 16.26 -8.40
CA PHE A 131 11.41 15.91 -8.56
C PHE A 131 12.35 17.11 -8.84
N PHE A 132 11.81 18.32 -9.11
CA PHE A 132 12.59 19.56 -9.27
C PHE A 132 12.77 20.34 -7.96
N SER A 133 12.20 19.86 -6.85
CA SER A 133 12.39 20.48 -5.54
C SER A 133 13.72 20.06 -4.92
N SER A 134 14.53 21.04 -4.50
CA SER A 134 15.71 20.81 -3.64
C SER A 134 15.36 20.59 -2.17
N LYS A 135 14.08 20.73 -1.79
CA LYS A 135 13.59 20.42 -0.44
C LYS A 135 13.34 18.92 -0.35
N GLY A 136 13.93 18.27 0.66
CA GLY A 136 13.73 16.85 0.95
C GLY A 136 12.29 16.57 1.36
N TYR A 137 11.43 16.34 0.38
CA TYR A 137 10.08 15.85 0.63
C TYR A 137 10.15 14.33 0.72
N TYR A 138 10.01 13.83 1.95
CA TYR A 138 10.00 12.40 2.23
C TYR A 138 8.64 11.84 1.81
N LEU A 139 8.67 10.77 1.01
CA LEU A 139 7.48 10.02 0.60
C LEU A 139 7.02 9.00 1.66
N GLY A 140 7.62 9.05 2.87
CA GLY A 140 7.32 8.22 4.03
C GLY A 140 6.30 8.85 4.97
#